data_AF-A0A367IJB0-F1
#
_entry.id   AF-A0A367IJB0-F1
#
_cell.length_a   1.000
_cell.length_b   1.000
_cell.length_c   1.000
_cell.angle_alpha   90.00
_cell.angle_beta   90.00
_cell.angle_gamma   90.00
#
_symmetry.space_group_name_H-M   'P 1'
#
loop_
_entity.id
_entity.type
_entity.pdbx_description
1 polymer ?
#
loop_
_entity_poly.entity_id
_entity_poly.type
_entity_poly.pdbx_seq_one_letter_code
_entity_poly.pdbx_strand_id
1 'polypeptide(L)'
;MNSTAPPPPPPPSAPFPPPPAPGAIGMNALAPRKQLKHMPGVKTRQLQWQKLNANHIGSTVWKLGTSAEKEEELEALLDKEGIFNRMEQVFAQKVVASKRAAPKERRQEISIIDSRKAYNISIAVLAKCKHISFKEFKKKILAVDEKFCTEVLLKNLLVNAPSHDEMGKLSVFLKTASEEDLASLSKPDAFCAEIISIDRFKERITNMLFVATFNERITQLGKNMNNVMDASTNLKESQAVRELLNIILMIGNFLNGTNFQGGAFGVRIGSINKLVDTRASSNDTTLLHFVCTMIEEKFPSINETLLKDLELCGEACR
;
A
#
# COMPACT_ATOMS: atom_id res chain seq x y z
N MET A 1 43.29 18.06 10.18
CA MET A 1 42.82 17.22 11.30
C MET A 1 41.40 16.76 10.99
N ASN A 2 41.24 15.44 10.89
CA ASN A 2 40.03 14.60 10.85
C ASN A 2 38.85 14.98 9.94
N SER A 3 38.86 14.39 8.74
CA SER A 3 37.65 14.11 7.95
C SER A 3 37.02 12.81 8.48
N THR A 4 35.84 12.90 9.10
CA THR A 4 35.08 11.73 9.58
C THR A 4 34.14 11.25 8.48
N ALA A 5 34.39 10.05 7.96
CA ALA A 5 33.50 9.36 7.02
C ALA A 5 32.16 9.00 7.69
N PRO A 6 31.05 8.95 6.95
CA PRO A 6 29.75 8.54 7.49
C PRO A 6 29.74 7.04 7.84
N PRO A 7 28.93 6.61 8.83
CA PRO A 7 28.87 5.22 9.23
C PRO A 7 28.29 4.34 8.10
N PRO A 8 28.71 3.06 8.02
CA PRO A 8 28.23 2.15 7.00
C PRO A 8 26.73 1.85 7.18
N PRO A 9 26.00 1.57 6.08
CA PRO A 9 24.59 1.20 6.15
C PRO A 9 24.41 -0.13 6.91
N PRO A 10 23.28 -0.31 7.61
CA PRO A 10 22.97 -1.54 8.31
C PRO A 10 22.90 -2.72 7.32
N PRO A 11 23.34 -3.92 7.72
CA PRO A 11 23.27 -5.10 6.87
C PRO A 11 21.82 -5.44 6.53
N PRO A 12 21.53 -5.94 5.31
CA PRO A 12 20.19 -6.36 4.94
C PRO A 12 19.72 -7.47 5.89
N SER A 13 18.55 -7.26 6.49
CA SER A 13 17.87 -8.25 7.32
C SER A 13 17.73 -9.55 6.52
N ALA A 14 18.25 -10.65 7.07
CA ALA A 14 18.16 -11.97 6.45
C ALA A 14 16.68 -12.32 6.16
N PRO A 15 16.38 -12.94 5.00
CA PRO A 15 15.02 -13.37 4.70
C PRO A 15 14.56 -14.37 5.76
N PHE A 16 13.33 -14.17 6.27
CA PHE A 16 12.68 -15.09 7.19
C PHE A 16 12.69 -16.52 6.62
N PRO A 17 12.94 -17.54 7.46
CA PRO A 17 12.93 -18.92 6.97
C PRO A 17 11.54 -19.27 6.43
N PRO A 18 11.46 -20.00 5.30
CA PRO A 18 10.18 -20.39 4.72
C PRO A 18 9.43 -21.29 5.71
N PRO A 19 8.08 -21.23 5.73
CA PRO A 19 7.29 -22.12 6.56
C PRO A 19 7.57 -23.59 6.17
N PRO A 20 7.68 -24.51 7.13
CA PRO A 20 8.04 -25.88 6.85
C PRO A 20 6.97 -26.55 5.98
N ALA A 21 7.44 -27.33 4.99
CA ALA A 21 6.58 -28.09 4.09
C ALA A 21 5.76 -29.14 4.89
N PRO A 22 4.48 -29.39 4.53
CA PRO A 22 3.69 -30.41 5.18
C PRO A 22 4.25 -31.80 4.85
N GLY A 23 4.96 -32.44 5.79
CA GLY A 23 5.37 -33.84 5.63
C GLY A 23 6.65 -34.30 6.34
N ALA A 24 7.47 -33.40 6.88
CA ALA A 24 8.68 -33.83 7.61
C ALA A 24 8.35 -34.14 9.09
N ILE A 25 7.94 -35.38 9.37
CA ILE A 25 7.82 -35.89 10.74
C ILE A 25 9.23 -36.26 11.22
N GLY A 26 9.96 -35.27 11.73
CA GLY A 26 11.06 -35.51 12.65
C GLY A 26 10.47 -35.81 14.04
N MET A 27 10.95 -36.87 14.69
CA MET A 27 10.66 -37.24 16.07
C MET A 27 11.11 -36.15 17.05
N ASN A 28 10.37 -35.04 17.12
CA ASN A 28 10.45 -34.11 18.22
C ASN A 28 9.55 -34.63 19.33
N ALA A 29 10.16 -34.86 20.51
CA ALA A 29 9.46 -35.15 21.75
C ALA A 29 8.22 -34.25 21.85
N LEU A 30 7.04 -34.89 21.89
CA LEU A 30 5.75 -34.20 21.92
C LEU A 30 5.75 -33.24 23.11
N ALA A 31 5.84 -31.94 22.84
CA ALA A 31 5.65 -30.92 23.87
C ALA A 31 4.36 -31.24 24.64
N PRO A 32 4.38 -31.16 25.98
CA PRO A 32 3.23 -31.56 26.80
C PRO A 32 1.99 -30.79 26.35
N ARG A 33 0.99 -31.52 25.84
CA ARG A 33 -0.31 -30.96 25.47
C ARG A 33 -1.27 -31.12 26.63
N LYS A 34 -2.06 -30.09 26.89
CA LYS A 34 -3.19 -30.17 27.80
C LYS A 34 -4.19 -31.21 27.29
N GLN A 35 -4.65 -32.10 28.17
CA GLN A 35 -5.73 -33.04 27.87
C GLN A 35 -7.04 -32.26 27.73
N LEU A 36 -7.87 -32.62 26.74
CA LEU A 36 -9.16 -31.99 26.49
C LEU A 36 -10.28 -32.98 26.85
N LYS A 37 -11.30 -32.55 27.59
CA LYS A 37 -12.47 -33.38 27.92
C LYS A 37 -13.47 -33.39 26.77
N HIS A 38 -13.67 -32.26 26.10
CA HIS A 38 -14.58 -32.13 24.95
C HIS A 38 -13.82 -32.03 23.63
N MET A 39 -14.23 -32.82 22.63
CA MET A 39 -13.70 -32.76 21.27
C MET A 39 -14.83 -32.85 20.26
N PRO A 40 -14.80 -32.05 19.18
CA PRO A 40 -15.80 -32.15 18.11
C PRO A 40 -15.78 -33.53 17.43
N GLY A 41 -16.97 -34.06 17.13
CA GLY A 41 -17.16 -35.31 16.38
C GLY A 41 -16.88 -35.17 14.88
N VAL A 42 -16.99 -33.94 14.34
CA VAL A 42 -16.64 -33.61 12.95
C VAL A 42 -15.47 -32.65 12.87
N LYS A 43 -14.79 -32.64 11.71
CA LYS A 43 -13.71 -31.69 11.46
C LYS A 43 -14.28 -30.27 11.40
N THR A 44 -13.86 -29.41 12.34
CA THR A 44 -14.23 -28.00 12.37
C THR A 44 -13.14 -27.13 11.72
N ARG A 45 -13.50 -25.89 11.36
CA ARG A 45 -12.55 -24.87 10.93
C ARG A 45 -11.57 -24.56 12.07
N GLN A 46 -10.29 -24.60 11.79
CA GLN A 46 -9.24 -24.44 12.80
C GLN A 46 -9.00 -22.97 13.14
N LEU A 47 -8.87 -22.70 14.45
CA LEU A 47 -8.37 -21.42 14.96
C LEU A 47 -6.84 -21.40 14.89
N GLN A 48 -6.28 -20.39 14.20
CA GLN A 48 -4.83 -20.24 13.99
C GLN A 48 -4.17 -19.45 15.12
N TRP A 49 -4.18 -19.99 16.34
CA TRP A 49 -3.53 -19.37 17.51
C TRP A 49 -2.01 -19.66 17.59
N GLN A 50 -1.27 -18.74 18.21
CA GLN A 50 0.12 -18.96 18.60
C GLN A 50 0.16 -19.43 20.04
N LYS A 51 0.70 -20.64 20.26
CA LYS A 51 0.73 -21.27 21.59
C LYS A 51 1.90 -20.74 22.42
N LEU A 52 1.65 -20.45 23.69
CA LEU A 52 2.74 -20.23 24.65
C LEU A 52 3.44 -21.55 24.99
N ASN A 53 4.74 -21.48 25.25
CA ASN A 53 5.50 -22.62 25.76
C ASN A 53 5.04 -22.96 27.18
N ALA A 54 4.74 -24.24 27.44
CA ALA A 54 4.28 -24.72 28.74
C ALA A 54 5.24 -24.35 29.88
N ASN A 55 6.55 -24.27 29.61
CA ASN A 55 7.57 -23.91 30.61
C ASN A 55 7.47 -22.45 31.08
N HIS A 56 6.81 -21.57 30.32
CA HIS A 56 6.70 -20.14 30.62
C HIS A 56 5.30 -19.72 31.09
N ILE A 57 4.41 -20.69 31.38
CA ILE A 57 3.01 -20.38 31.74
C ILE A 57 2.83 -19.93 33.20
N GLY A 58 3.81 -20.19 34.07
CA GLY A 58 3.74 -20.03 35.53
C GLY A 58 3.31 -18.65 36.03
N SER A 59 3.82 -17.58 35.42
CA SER A 59 3.54 -16.19 35.79
C SER A 59 2.52 -15.51 34.86
N THR A 60 1.78 -16.29 34.08
CA THR A 60 0.79 -15.76 33.13
C THR A 60 -0.63 -15.87 33.69
N VAL A 61 -1.56 -15.11 33.11
CA VAL A 61 -2.99 -15.18 33.45
C VAL A 61 -3.55 -16.61 33.36
N TRP A 62 -3.01 -17.45 32.48
CA TRP A 62 -3.41 -18.84 32.30
C TRP A 62 -3.11 -19.75 33.50
N LYS A 63 -2.30 -19.29 34.47
CA LYS A 63 -2.00 -20.00 35.73
C LYS A 63 -2.26 -19.16 36.99
N LEU A 64 -2.28 -17.81 36.88
CA LEU A 64 -2.45 -16.88 38.01
C LEU A 64 -3.91 -16.51 38.35
N GLY A 65 -4.92 -17.01 37.63
CA GLY A 65 -6.33 -16.61 37.85
C GLY A 65 -7.36 -17.74 37.88
N THR A 66 -6.96 -18.97 37.52
CA THR A 66 -7.89 -20.08 37.33
C THR A 66 -7.35 -21.32 38.04
N SER A 67 -7.99 -21.75 39.13
CA SER A 67 -7.73 -23.08 39.69
C SER A 67 -8.28 -24.14 38.75
N ALA A 68 -7.73 -25.37 38.80
CA ALA A 68 -8.22 -26.48 37.98
C ALA A 68 -9.72 -26.74 38.18
N GLU A 69 -10.20 -26.57 39.41
CA GLU A 69 -11.62 -26.71 39.78
C GLU A 69 -12.50 -25.66 39.06
N LYS A 70 -12.10 -24.39 39.06
CA LYS A 70 -12.84 -23.32 38.37
C LYS A 70 -12.86 -23.52 36.86
N GLU A 71 -11.78 -24.05 36.30
CA GLU A 71 -11.76 -24.38 34.87
C GLU A 71 -12.74 -25.52 34.55
N GLU A 72 -12.80 -26.55 35.39
CA GLU A 72 -13.73 -27.66 35.24
C GLU A 72 -15.19 -27.23 35.41
N GLU A 73 -15.49 -26.36 36.37
CA GLU A 73 -16.83 -25.77 36.54
C GLU A 73 -17.26 -24.96 35.31
N LEU A 74 -16.36 -24.14 34.76
CA LEU A 74 -16.63 -23.38 33.54
C LEU A 74 -16.82 -24.28 32.32
N GLU A 75 -16.00 -25.32 32.18
CA GLU A 75 -16.13 -26.29 31.09
C GLU A 75 -17.47 -27.05 31.17
N ALA A 76 -17.87 -27.49 32.37
CA ALA A 76 -19.15 -28.14 32.59
C ALA A 76 -20.35 -27.21 32.34
N LEU A 77 -20.23 -25.92 32.68
CA LEU A 77 -21.24 -24.93 32.36
C LEU A 77 -21.39 -24.74 30.85
N LEU A 78 -20.27 -24.63 30.12
CA LEU A 78 -20.28 -24.50 28.66
C LEU A 78 -20.90 -25.72 27.96
N ASP A 79 -20.66 -26.92 28.49
CA ASP A 79 -21.28 -28.14 27.98
C ASP A 79 -22.78 -28.20 28.30
N LYS A 80 -23.17 -27.87 29.54
CA LYS A 80 -24.58 -27.80 29.97
C LYS A 80 -25.40 -26.82 29.12
N GLU A 81 -24.82 -25.67 28.78
CA GLU A 81 -25.44 -24.67 27.90
C GLU A 81 -25.37 -25.06 26.41
N GLY A 82 -24.84 -26.23 26.07
CA GLY A 82 -24.79 -26.78 24.71
C GLY A 82 -23.85 -26.02 23.77
N ILE A 83 -22.91 -25.24 24.30
CA ILE A 83 -22.04 -24.36 23.50
C ILE A 83 -21.14 -25.18 22.57
N PHE A 84 -20.57 -26.28 23.04
CA PHE A 84 -19.70 -27.14 22.22
C PHE A 84 -20.46 -27.76 21.03
N ASN A 85 -21.70 -28.21 21.25
CA ASN A 85 -22.57 -28.74 20.18
C ASN A 85 -22.91 -27.67 19.13
N ARG A 86 -23.23 -26.44 19.58
CA ARG A 86 -23.48 -25.32 18.67
C ARG A 86 -22.22 -24.93 17.88
N MET A 87 -21.05 -24.94 18.52
CA MET A 87 -19.78 -24.68 17.85
C MET A 87 -19.48 -25.73 16.77
N GLU A 88 -19.76 -27.00 17.04
CA GLU A 88 -19.59 -28.06 16.05
C GLU A 88 -20.48 -27.82 14.82
N GLN A 89 -21.74 -27.45 15.01
CA GLN A 89 -22.66 -27.17 13.89
C GLN A 89 -22.26 -25.94 13.07
N VAL A 90 -21.90 -24.84 13.74
CA VAL A 90 -21.59 -23.56 13.07
C VAL A 90 -20.23 -23.60 12.38
N PHE A 91 -19.25 -24.28 12.98
CA PHE A 91 -17.86 -24.30 12.50
C PHE A 91 -17.47 -25.61 11.81
N ALA A 92 -18.39 -26.55 11.60
CA ALA A 92 -18.16 -27.74 10.79
C ALA A 92 -17.58 -27.34 9.43
N GLN A 93 -16.48 -27.99 9.05
CA GLN A 93 -15.94 -27.84 7.71
C GLN A 93 -16.96 -28.47 6.76
N LYS A 94 -17.47 -27.68 5.81
CA LYS A 94 -18.35 -28.22 4.78
C LYS A 94 -17.60 -29.36 4.10
N VAL A 95 -18.07 -30.59 4.31
CA VAL A 95 -17.66 -31.71 3.48
C VAL A 95 -18.24 -31.38 2.12
N VAL A 96 -17.44 -30.73 1.27
CA VAL A 96 -17.70 -30.77 -0.15
C VAL A 96 -17.58 -32.25 -0.46
N ALA A 97 -18.73 -32.94 -0.54
CA ALA A 97 -18.78 -34.29 -1.06
C ALA A 97 -17.91 -34.23 -2.30
N SER A 98 -16.79 -34.97 -2.27
CA SER A 98 -15.89 -35.00 -3.39
C SER A 98 -16.77 -35.47 -4.54
N LYS A 99 -17.20 -34.54 -5.39
CA LYS A 99 -17.47 -34.85 -6.77
C LYS A 99 -16.10 -35.27 -7.28
N ARG A 100 -15.74 -36.53 -7.04
CA ARG A 100 -15.11 -37.37 -8.04
C ARG A 100 -16.07 -37.40 -9.22
N ALA A 101 -16.23 -36.25 -9.87
CA ALA A 101 -16.36 -36.27 -11.30
C ALA A 101 -15.13 -37.07 -11.74
N ALA A 102 -15.38 -38.13 -12.52
CA ALA A 102 -14.33 -38.78 -13.28
C ALA A 102 -13.38 -37.70 -13.82
N PRO A 103 -12.07 -37.94 -13.91
CA PRO A 103 -11.18 -36.99 -14.55
C PRO A 103 -11.75 -36.74 -15.94
N LYS A 104 -12.47 -35.62 -16.12
CA LYS A 104 -12.69 -35.08 -17.45
C LYS A 104 -11.29 -34.96 -17.96
N GLU A 105 -10.97 -35.69 -19.02
CA GLU A 105 -9.80 -35.41 -19.84
C GLU A 105 -9.77 -33.89 -19.98
N ARG A 106 -8.90 -33.24 -19.21
CA ARG A 106 -8.60 -31.85 -19.43
C ARG A 106 -7.83 -31.94 -20.72
N ARG A 107 -8.51 -31.67 -21.85
CA ARG A 107 -7.83 -31.36 -23.11
C ARG A 107 -6.63 -30.50 -22.75
N GLN A 108 -5.44 -30.96 -23.12
CA GLN A 108 -4.20 -30.26 -22.81
C GLN A 108 -4.33 -28.86 -23.41
N GLU A 109 -4.55 -27.88 -22.54
CA GLU A 109 -4.73 -26.49 -22.93
C GLU A 109 -3.35 -25.95 -23.35
N ILE A 110 -3.24 -25.47 -24.57
CA ILE A 110 -1.98 -24.97 -25.12
C ILE A 110 -1.75 -23.56 -24.58
N SER A 111 -0.64 -23.37 -23.87
CA SER A 111 -0.25 -22.10 -23.27
C SER A 111 1.09 -21.63 -23.83
N ILE A 112 1.13 -20.44 -24.42
CA ILE A 112 2.31 -19.83 -25.06
C ILE A 112 2.78 -18.61 -24.26
N ILE A 113 1.83 -17.80 -23.80
CA ILE A 113 2.08 -16.68 -22.89
C ILE A 113 2.60 -17.21 -21.55
N ASP A 114 3.54 -16.49 -20.95
CA ASP A 114 4.08 -16.82 -19.63
C ASP A 114 2.95 -16.97 -18.59
N SER A 115 3.07 -18.00 -17.75
CA SER A 115 2.06 -18.36 -16.74
C SER A 115 1.64 -17.21 -15.82
N ARG A 116 2.58 -16.35 -15.41
CA ARG A 116 2.28 -15.20 -14.53
C ARG A 116 1.52 -14.13 -15.28
N LYS A 117 1.92 -13.84 -16.53
CA LYS A 117 1.20 -12.90 -17.40
C LYS A 117 -0.19 -13.41 -17.75
N ALA A 118 -0.31 -14.68 -18.13
CA ALA A 118 -1.59 -15.33 -18.43
C ALA A 118 -2.56 -15.27 -17.23
N TYR A 119 -2.05 -15.49 -16.02
CA TYR A 119 -2.81 -15.29 -14.78
C TYR A 119 -3.27 -13.84 -14.59
N ASN A 120 -2.36 -12.86 -14.76
CA ASN A 120 -2.72 -11.45 -14.66
C ASN A 120 -3.76 -11.02 -15.70
N ILE A 121 -3.65 -11.48 -16.95
CA ILE A 121 -4.65 -11.25 -18.01
C ILE A 121 -6.00 -11.82 -17.58
N SER A 122 -6.02 -13.04 -17.04
CA SER A 122 -7.24 -13.71 -16.59
C SER A 122 -7.98 -12.89 -15.53
N ILE A 123 -7.27 -12.36 -14.54
CA ILE A 123 -7.86 -11.65 -13.41
C ILE A 123 -8.15 -10.17 -13.74
N ALA A 124 -7.18 -9.47 -14.33
CA ALA A 124 -7.26 -8.02 -14.50
C ALA A 124 -8.08 -7.60 -15.73
N VAL A 125 -8.16 -8.46 -16.76
CA VAL A 125 -8.83 -8.16 -18.04
C VAL A 125 -10.04 -9.08 -18.23
N LEU A 126 -9.80 -10.40 -18.33
CA LEU A 126 -10.85 -11.35 -18.76
C LEU A 126 -11.98 -11.50 -17.74
N ALA A 127 -11.67 -11.53 -16.45
CA ALA A 127 -12.70 -11.64 -15.40
C ALA A 127 -13.67 -10.44 -15.41
N LYS A 128 -13.17 -9.25 -15.73
CA LYS A 128 -13.98 -8.02 -15.86
C LYS A 128 -14.77 -7.99 -17.17
N CYS A 129 -14.27 -8.67 -18.20
CA CYS A 129 -14.82 -8.70 -19.55
C CYS A 129 -15.51 -10.03 -19.90
N LYS A 130 -15.96 -10.81 -18.91
CA LYS A 130 -16.51 -12.17 -19.10
C LYS A 130 -17.75 -12.26 -20.00
N HIS A 131 -18.45 -11.15 -20.20
CA HIS A 131 -19.72 -11.06 -20.93
C HIS A 131 -19.52 -10.64 -22.40
N ILE A 132 -18.29 -10.37 -22.82
CA ILE A 132 -17.96 -9.99 -24.20
C ILE A 132 -17.05 -11.04 -24.84
N SER A 133 -17.27 -11.29 -26.13
CA SER A 133 -16.39 -12.14 -26.91
C SER A 133 -15.09 -11.40 -27.25
N PHE A 134 -14.02 -12.12 -27.59
CA PHE A 134 -12.76 -11.48 -27.98
C PHE A 134 -12.89 -10.65 -29.26
N LYS A 135 -13.72 -11.10 -30.21
CA LYS A 135 -14.06 -10.31 -31.41
C LYS A 135 -14.75 -8.99 -31.07
N GLU A 136 -15.72 -9.03 -30.15
CA GLU A 136 -16.40 -7.81 -29.68
C GLU A 136 -15.44 -6.91 -28.88
N PHE A 137 -14.54 -7.49 -28.07
CA PHE A 137 -13.48 -6.75 -27.39
C PHE A 137 -12.62 -5.98 -28.39
N LYS A 138 -12.11 -6.66 -29.43
CA LYS A 138 -11.33 -6.06 -30.51
C LYS A 138 -12.11 -4.94 -31.20
N LYS A 139 -13.38 -5.17 -31.52
CA LYS A 139 -14.25 -4.16 -32.14
C LYS A 139 -14.37 -2.91 -31.27
N LYS A 140 -14.56 -3.07 -29.95
CA LYS A 140 -14.64 -1.95 -29.00
C LYS A 140 -13.33 -1.17 -28.90
N ILE A 141 -12.18 -1.85 -28.89
CA ILE A 141 -10.86 -1.19 -28.94
C ILE A 141 -10.70 -0.41 -30.24
N LEU A 142 -11.02 -1.00 -31.39
CA LEU A 142 -10.91 -0.33 -32.69
C LEU A 142 -11.86 0.86 -32.83
N ALA A 143 -13.04 0.78 -32.22
CA ALA A 143 -14.02 1.86 -32.19
C ALA A 143 -13.72 2.95 -31.15
N VAL A 144 -12.68 2.76 -30.32
CA VAL A 144 -12.33 3.69 -29.21
C VAL A 144 -13.53 3.96 -28.30
N ASP A 145 -14.27 2.91 -27.93
CA ASP A 145 -15.48 3.02 -27.09
C ASP A 145 -15.12 3.59 -25.71
N GLU A 146 -15.41 4.86 -25.48
CA GLU A 146 -15.03 5.60 -24.25
C GLU A 146 -15.56 4.94 -22.97
N LYS A 147 -16.75 4.31 -23.02
CA LYS A 147 -17.33 3.65 -21.85
C LYS A 147 -16.60 2.35 -21.53
N PHE A 148 -16.08 1.69 -22.55
CA PHE A 148 -15.34 0.44 -22.40
C PHE A 148 -13.85 0.67 -22.10
N CYS A 149 -13.22 1.59 -22.82
CA CYS A 149 -11.81 1.97 -22.76
C CYS A 149 -11.48 2.85 -21.55
N THR A 150 -11.84 2.36 -20.36
CA THR A 150 -11.52 3.01 -19.09
C THR A 150 -10.01 3.02 -18.82
N GLU A 151 -9.52 4.00 -18.06
CA GLU A 151 -8.12 4.09 -17.64
C GLU A 151 -7.61 2.76 -17.04
N VAL A 152 -8.42 2.16 -16.16
CA VAL A 152 -8.08 0.89 -15.48
C VAL A 152 -7.90 -0.23 -16.49
N LEU A 153 -8.80 -0.37 -17.46
CA LEU A 153 -8.68 -1.39 -18.50
C LEU A 153 -7.43 -1.15 -19.35
N LEU A 154 -7.25 0.08 -19.85
CA LEU A 154 -6.14 0.43 -20.73
C LEU A 154 -4.78 0.24 -20.05
N LYS A 155 -4.63 0.61 -18.77
CA LYS A 155 -3.41 0.32 -17.98
C LYS A 155 -3.13 -1.18 -17.89
N ASN A 156 -4.17 -1.99 -17.61
CA ASN A 156 -4.01 -3.44 -17.51
C ASN A 156 -3.66 -4.07 -18.86
N LEU A 157 -4.23 -3.59 -19.96
CA LEU A 157 -3.87 -4.05 -21.30
C LEU A 157 -2.42 -3.71 -21.64
N LEU A 158 -1.97 -2.50 -21.28
CA LEU A 158 -0.61 -2.05 -21.59
C LEU A 158 0.45 -2.84 -20.80
N VAL A 159 0.22 -3.04 -19.50
CA VAL A 159 1.13 -3.80 -18.62
C VAL A 159 1.19 -5.28 -19.00
N ASN A 160 0.06 -5.85 -19.43
CA ASN A 160 -0.04 -7.27 -19.77
C ASN A 160 0.01 -7.54 -21.28
N ALA A 161 0.39 -6.56 -22.10
CA ALA A 161 0.55 -6.77 -23.53
C ALA A 161 1.59 -7.88 -23.80
N PRO A 162 1.36 -8.75 -24.79
CA PRO A 162 2.37 -9.69 -25.25
C PRO A 162 3.67 -8.95 -25.62
N SER A 163 4.80 -9.50 -25.20
CA SER A 163 6.13 -9.04 -25.62
C SER A 163 6.39 -9.36 -27.09
N HIS A 164 7.38 -8.74 -27.72
CA HIS A 164 7.71 -9.06 -29.12
C HIS A 164 8.03 -10.54 -29.35
N ASP A 165 8.70 -11.20 -28.40
CA ASP A 165 8.98 -12.64 -28.45
C ASP A 165 7.69 -13.48 -28.36
N GLU A 166 6.81 -13.18 -27.41
CA GLU A 166 5.51 -13.85 -27.27
C GLU A 166 4.61 -13.62 -28.48
N MET A 167 4.60 -12.40 -29.05
CA MET A 167 3.90 -12.08 -30.28
C MET A 167 4.44 -12.91 -31.46
N GLY A 168 5.76 -13.08 -31.54
CA GLY A 168 6.41 -13.92 -32.55
C GLY A 168 5.98 -15.37 -32.43
N LYS A 169 6.06 -15.95 -31.22
CA LYS A 169 5.63 -17.32 -30.92
C LYS A 169 4.15 -17.54 -31.25
N LEU A 170 3.27 -16.64 -30.79
CA LEU A 170 1.85 -16.68 -31.12
C LEU A 170 1.61 -16.57 -32.63
N SER A 171 2.32 -15.68 -33.33
CA SER A 171 2.14 -15.49 -34.78
C SER A 171 2.58 -16.72 -35.59
N VAL A 172 3.67 -17.38 -35.18
CA VAL A 172 4.09 -18.64 -35.80
C VAL A 172 3.04 -19.72 -35.54
N PHE A 173 2.64 -19.89 -34.27
CA PHE A 173 1.62 -20.86 -33.90
C PHE A 173 0.32 -20.66 -34.68
N LEU A 174 -0.20 -19.43 -34.77
CA LEU A 174 -1.44 -19.13 -35.53
C LEU A 174 -1.35 -19.46 -37.02
N LYS A 175 -0.15 -19.52 -37.60
CA LYS A 175 0.07 -19.87 -39.01
C LYS A 175 0.28 -21.37 -39.24
N THR A 176 0.82 -22.08 -38.25
CA THR A 176 1.24 -23.48 -38.39
C THR A 176 0.32 -24.48 -37.67
N ALA A 177 -0.49 -24.03 -36.72
CA ALA A 177 -1.36 -24.86 -35.91
C ALA A 177 -2.54 -25.43 -36.72
N SER A 178 -2.95 -26.65 -36.37
CA SER A 178 -4.19 -27.24 -36.89
C SER A 178 -5.41 -26.55 -36.30
N GLU A 179 -6.60 -26.74 -36.91
CA GLU A 179 -7.85 -26.20 -36.33
C GLU A 179 -8.12 -26.73 -34.91
N GLU A 180 -7.71 -27.96 -34.62
CA GLU A 180 -7.85 -28.58 -33.29
C GLU A 180 -6.92 -27.94 -32.26
N ASP A 181 -5.68 -27.61 -32.65
CA ASP A 181 -4.73 -26.91 -31.80
C ASP A 181 -5.17 -25.47 -31.51
N LEU A 182 -5.70 -24.77 -32.51
CA LEU A 182 -6.28 -23.44 -32.35
C LEU A 182 -7.46 -23.45 -31.37
N ALA A 183 -8.29 -24.50 -31.43
CA ALA A 183 -9.40 -24.70 -30.49
C ALA A 183 -8.95 -25.09 -29.07
N SER A 184 -7.69 -25.52 -28.92
CA SER A 184 -7.09 -25.95 -27.64
C SER A 184 -6.25 -24.87 -26.96
N LEU A 185 -6.14 -23.67 -27.54
CA LEU A 185 -5.47 -22.53 -26.92
C LEU A 185 -6.11 -22.13 -25.59
N SER A 186 -5.26 -21.74 -24.64
CA SER A 186 -5.73 -21.20 -23.38
C SER A 186 -6.52 -19.91 -23.58
N LYS A 187 -7.44 -19.60 -22.66
CA LYS A 187 -8.22 -18.34 -22.77
C LYS A 187 -7.33 -17.09 -22.86
N PRO A 188 -6.29 -16.91 -22.02
CA PRO A 188 -5.32 -15.83 -22.18
C PRO A 188 -4.62 -15.83 -23.54
N ASP A 189 -4.20 -16.99 -24.03
CA ASP A 189 -3.51 -17.10 -25.33
C ASP A 189 -4.44 -16.76 -26.50
N ALA A 190 -5.67 -17.27 -26.49
CA ALA A 190 -6.69 -16.95 -27.48
C ALA A 190 -7.07 -15.46 -27.44
N PHE A 191 -7.11 -14.85 -26.25
CA PHE A 191 -7.28 -13.40 -26.12
C PHE A 191 -6.09 -12.65 -26.72
N CYS A 192 -4.86 -13.06 -26.40
CA CYS A 192 -3.63 -12.50 -26.95
C CYS A 192 -3.59 -12.61 -28.48
N ALA A 193 -3.98 -13.76 -29.05
CA ALA A 193 -4.10 -13.97 -30.49
C ALA A 193 -5.04 -12.96 -31.15
N GLU A 194 -6.18 -12.65 -30.51
CA GLU A 194 -7.11 -11.65 -31.02
C GLU A 194 -6.53 -10.23 -30.95
N ILE A 195 -5.87 -9.84 -29.85
CA ILE A 195 -5.34 -8.46 -29.72
C ILE A 195 -4.07 -8.22 -30.56
N ILE A 196 -3.22 -9.22 -30.81
CA ILE A 196 -2.05 -9.04 -31.69
C ILE A 196 -2.44 -8.85 -33.15
N SER A 197 -3.67 -9.22 -33.52
CA SER A 197 -4.24 -8.94 -34.84
C SER A 197 -4.67 -7.47 -35.01
N ILE A 198 -4.62 -6.67 -33.94
CA ILE A 198 -4.83 -5.22 -33.99
C ILE A 198 -3.52 -4.56 -34.36
N ASP A 199 -3.50 -3.90 -35.52
CA ASP A 199 -2.35 -3.13 -35.96
C ASP A 199 -1.95 -2.06 -34.93
N ARG A 200 -0.66 -2.02 -34.58
CA ARG A 200 -0.08 -1.09 -33.60
C ARG A 200 -0.84 -1.06 -32.27
N PHE A 201 -1.23 -2.24 -31.77
CA PHE A 201 -2.02 -2.39 -30.55
C PHE A 201 -1.46 -1.58 -29.38
N LYS A 202 -0.17 -1.71 -29.08
CA LYS A 202 0.46 -1.08 -27.92
C LYS A 202 0.40 0.45 -28.01
N GLU A 203 0.68 1.01 -29.18
CA GLU A 203 0.60 2.45 -29.47
C GLU A 203 -0.82 2.96 -29.35
N ARG A 204 -1.81 2.22 -29.88
CA ARG A 204 -3.24 2.57 -29.75
C ARG A 204 -3.66 2.63 -28.29
N ILE A 205 -3.38 1.59 -27.50
CA ILE A 205 -3.71 1.56 -26.07
C ILE A 205 -3.01 2.70 -25.32
N THR A 206 -1.76 3.00 -25.66
CA THR A 206 -1.00 4.10 -25.05
C THR A 206 -1.65 5.46 -25.33
N ASN A 207 -2.05 5.71 -26.58
CA ASN A 207 -2.72 6.97 -26.96
C ASN A 207 -4.13 7.08 -26.36
N MET A 208 -4.89 5.97 -26.34
CA MET A 208 -6.19 5.94 -25.67
C MET A 208 -6.06 6.25 -24.18
N LEU A 209 -5.04 5.69 -23.51
CA LEU A 209 -4.78 5.94 -22.10
C LEU A 209 -4.40 7.40 -21.84
N PHE A 210 -3.61 7.99 -22.74
CA PHE A 210 -3.30 9.42 -22.69
C PHE A 210 -4.58 10.25 -22.76
N VAL A 211 -5.44 10.03 -23.76
CA VAL A 211 -6.70 10.76 -23.91
C VAL A 211 -7.61 10.57 -22.70
N ALA A 212 -7.79 9.33 -22.24
CA ALA A 212 -8.65 8.99 -21.10
C ALA A 212 -8.20 9.65 -19.79
N THR A 213 -6.91 9.96 -19.63
CA THR A 213 -6.35 10.57 -18.41
C THR A 213 -5.99 12.05 -18.57
N PHE A 214 -6.12 12.61 -19.78
CA PHE A 214 -5.62 13.95 -20.09
C PHE A 214 -6.29 15.03 -19.24
N ASN A 215 -7.63 15.05 -19.21
CA ASN A 215 -8.39 16.09 -18.55
C ASN A 215 -8.16 16.11 -17.02
N GLU A 216 -8.09 14.94 -16.40
CA GLU A 216 -7.76 14.85 -14.97
C GLU A 216 -6.34 15.34 -14.71
N ARG A 217 -5.36 14.89 -15.50
CA ARG A 217 -3.96 15.29 -15.34
C ARG A 217 -3.74 16.79 -15.53
N ILE A 218 -4.31 17.38 -16.58
CA ILE A 218 -4.13 18.82 -16.84
C ILE A 218 -4.82 19.67 -15.78
N THR A 219 -5.98 19.23 -15.28
CA THR A 219 -6.69 19.91 -14.20
C THR A 219 -5.88 19.86 -12.90
N GLN A 220 -5.38 18.69 -12.53
CA GLN A 220 -4.53 18.53 -11.34
C GLN A 220 -3.22 19.33 -11.47
N LEU A 221 -2.58 19.28 -12.64
CA LEU A 221 -1.37 20.06 -12.89
C LEU A 221 -1.65 21.57 -12.77
N GLY A 222 -2.73 22.06 -13.36
CA GLY A 222 -3.13 23.47 -13.26
C GLY A 222 -3.39 23.88 -11.81
N LYS A 223 -4.08 23.05 -11.02
CA LYS A 223 -4.30 23.30 -9.60
C LYS A 223 -2.99 23.38 -8.83
N ASN A 224 -2.08 22.43 -9.04
CA ASN A 224 -0.78 22.41 -8.36
C ASN A 224 0.06 23.64 -8.73
N MET A 225 0.04 24.06 -10.00
CA MET A 225 0.73 25.26 -10.45
C MET A 225 0.16 26.52 -9.77
N ASN A 226 -1.17 26.65 -9.72
CA ASN A 226 -1.81 27.79 -9.05
C ASN A 226 -1.47 27.81 -7.56
N ASN A 227 -1.57 26.67 -6.87
CA ASN A 227 -1.22 26.58 -5.44
C ASN A 227 0.20 27.09 -5.17
N VAL A 228 1.19 26.70 -5.98
CA VAL A 228 2.58 27.18 -5.84
C VAL A 228 2.70 28.67 -6.19
N MET A 229 2.04 29.12 -7.26
CA MET A 229 2.10 30.52 -7.72
C MET A 229 1.47 31.47 -6.70
N ASP A 230 0.29 31.13 -6.20
CA ASP A 230 -0.48 31.95 -5.26
C ASP A 230 0.24 32.00 -3.90
N ALA A 231 0.72 30.86 -3.39
CA ALA A 231 1.51 30.83 -2.16
C ALA A 231 2.81 31.62 -2.30
N SER A 232 3.50 31.53 -3.43
CA SER A 232 4.73 32.30 -3.68
C SER A 232 4.46 33.80 -3.76
N THR A 233 3.35 34.20 -4.37
CA THR A 233 2.95 35.61 -4.51
C THR A 233 2.56 36.18 -3.16
N ASN A 234 1.68 35.50 -2.42
CA ASN A 234 1.29 35.90 -1.06
C ASN A 234 2.49 36.02 -0.13
N LEU A 235 3.40 35.05 -0.13
CA LEU A 235 4.60 35.09 0.70
C LEU A 235 5.51 36.27 0.34
N LYS A 236 5.69 36.55 -0.96
CA LYS A 236 6.52 37.65 -1.46
C LYS A 236 5.92 39.01 -1.12
N GLU A 237 4.61 39.14 -1.18
CA GLU A 237 3.89 40.40 -1.00
C GLU A 237 3.47 40.65 0.47
N SER A 238 3.50 39.62 1.31
CA SER A 238 3.16 39.73 2.73
C SER A 238 4.04 40.75 3.44
N GLN A 239 3.42 41.80 3.94
CA GLN A 239 4.08 42.79 4.78
C GLN A 239 4.35 42.22 6.18
N ALA A 240 3.40 41.44 6.73
CA ALA A 240 3.53 40.82 8.04
C ALA A 240 4.71 39.85 8.13
N VAL A 241 4.94 39.03 7.11
CA VAL A 241 6.12 38.14 7.04
C VAL A 241 7.40 38.97 7.03
N ARG A 242 7.46 40.03 6.21
CA ARG A 242 8.65 40.91 6.13
C ARG A 242 8.94 41.58 7.47
N GLU A 243 7.93 42.08 8.17
CA GLU A 243 8.08 42.72 9.48
C GLU A 243 8.51 41.72 10.54
N LEU A 244 7.90 40.53 10.60
CA LEU A 244 8.29 39.47 11.52
C LEU A 244 9.76 39.05 11.33
N LEU A 245 10.20 38.89 10.08
CA LEU A 245 11.60 38.55 9.78
C LEU A 245 12.58 39.64 10.24
N ASN A 246 12.20 40.91 10.11
CA ASN A 246 12.99 42.03 10.62
C ASN A 246 13.05 42.04 12.15
N ILE A 247 11.94 41.77 12.82
CA ILE A 247 11.89 41.66 14.29
C ILE A 247 12.80 40.52 14.76
N ILE A 248 12.71 39.34 14.13
CA ILE A 248 13.59 38.20 14.42
C ILE A 248 15.06 38.57 14.20
N LEU A 249 15.39 39.29 13.13
CA LEU A 249 16.75 39.76 12.87
C LEU A 249 17.25 40.72 13.96
N MET A 250 16.42 41.68 14.40
CA MET A 250 16.77 42.63 15.47
C MET A 250 17.00 41.91 16.80
N ILE A 251 16.13 40.97 17.17
CA ILE A 251 16.27 40.18 18.39
C ILE A 251 17.52 39.31 18.32
N GLY A 252 17.75 38.63 17.21
CA GLY A 252 18.95 37.82 17.00
C GLY A 252 20.25 38.64 17.09
N ASN A 253 20.25 39.84 16.50
CA ASN A 253 21.38 40.77 16.59
C ASN A 253 21.61 41.30 18.00
N PHE A 254 20.55 41.57 18.76
CA PHE A 254 20.66 41.96 20.17
C PHE A 254 21.30 40.85 21.00
N LEU A 255 20.80 39.61 20.88
CA LEU A 255 21.32 38.46 21.63
C LEU A 255 22.77 38.13 21.26
N ASN A 256 23.14 38.28 19.99
CA ASN A 256 24.48 37.99 19.50
C ASN A 256 25.42 39.21 19.50
N GLY A 257 25.00 40.36 20.00
CA GLY A 257 25.72 41.63 19.85
C GLY A 257 27.14 41.66 20.46
N THR A 258 27.44 40.73 21.38
CA THR A 258 28.75 40.59 22.03
C THR A 258 29.69 39.61 21.33
N ASN A 259 29.24 38.92 20.28
CA ASN A 259 30.02 37.91 19.56
C ASN A 259 30.00 38.16 18.04
N PHE A 260 30.79 37.37 17.30
CA PHE A 260 30.96 37.54 15.85
C PHE A 260 29.68 37.25 15.02
N GLN A 261 28.65 36.64 15.62
CA GLN A 261 27.36 36.38 14.98
C GLN A 261 26.40 37.56 15.06
N GLY A 262 26.71 38.60 15.85
CA GLY A 262 25.94 39.84 15.89
C GLY A 262 26.19 40.74 14.67
N GLY A 263 25.35 41.76 14.48
CA GLY A 263 25.50 42.73 13.39
C GLY A 263 25.18 42.18 11.99
N ALA A 264 24.35 41.14 11.90
CA ALA A 264 23.92 40.56 10.62
C ALA A 264 22.96 41.51 9.88
N PHE A 265 23.17 41.68 8.57
CA PHE A 265 22.24 42.39 7.67
C PHE A 265 21.04 41.54 7.23
N GLY A 266 21.11 40.23 7.42
CA GLY A 266 20.07 39.29 7.07
C GLY A 266 20.47 37.85 7.42
N VAL A 267 19.49 36.95 7.47
CA VAL A 267 19.70 35.53 7.80
C VAL A 267 19.05 34.64 6.74
N ARG A 268 19.58 33.43 6.57
CA ARG A 268 18.89 32.40 5.77
C ARG A 268 17.55 32.05 6.43
N ILE A 269 16.50 31.84 5.63
CA ILE A 269 15.15 31.56 6.15
C ILE A 269 15.11 30.36 7.11
N GLY A 270 15.93 29.32 6.84
CA GLY A 270 16.04 28.15 7.72
C GLY A 270 16.57 28.45 9.12
N SER A 271 17.15 29.63 9.38
CA SER A 271 17.57 30.05 10.71
C SER A 271 16.39 30.25 11.68
N ILE A 272 15.18 30.50 11.18
CA ILE A 272 13.97 30.65 12.01
C ILE A 272 13.69 29.37 12.82
N ASN A 273 14.04 28.20 12.28
CA ASN A 273 13.89 26.93 12.99
C ASN A 273 14.73 26.86 14.27
N LYS A 274 15.78 27.68 14.42
CA LYS A 274 16.65 27.70 15.60
C LYS A 274 16.07 28.49 16.78
N LEU A 275 14.97 29.21 16.59
CA LEU A 275 14.31 29.96 17.67
C LEU A 275 13.82 29.03 18.79
N VAL A 276 13.52 27.77 18.49
CA VAL A 276 13.12 26.76 19.50
C VAL A 276 14.31 26.27 20.34
N ASP A 277 15.52 26.33 19.79
CA ASP A 277 16.74 25.81 20.43
C ASP A 277 17.29 26.76 21.50
N THR A 278 16.95 28.04 21.42
CA THR A 278 17.40 29.06 22.37
C THR A 278 16.41 29.14 23.54
N ARG A 279 16.85 28.81 24.75
CA ARG A 279 16.04 28.80 25.98
C ARG A 279 16.37 29.96 26.91
N ALA A 280 15.36 30.46 27.61
CA ALA A 280 15.56 31.43 28.69
C ALA A 280 16.20 30.76 29.91
N SER A 281 16.85 31.56 30.76
CA SER A 281 17.52 31.07 31.99
C SER A 281 16.58 30.38 32.97
N SER A 282 15.27 30.64 32.89
CA SER A 282 14.23 30.02 33.71
C SER A 282 13.73 28.66 33.20
N ASN A 283 14.34 28.09 32.15
CA ASN A 283 14.04 26.77 31.52
C ASN A 283 12.61 26.53 30.98
N ASP A 284 11.62 27.35 31.35
CA ASP A 284 10.21 27.14 30.98
C ASP A 284 9.78 27.79 29.66
N THR A 285 10.66 28.51 28.98
CA THR A 285 10.33 29.22 27.73
C THR A 285 11.49 29.23 26.73
N THR A 286 11.15 29.30 25.44
CA THR A 286 12.11 29.41 24.34
C THR A 286 12.04 30.80 23.72
N LEU A 287 13.03 31.17 22.91
CA LEU A 287 13.02 32.42 22.16
C LEU A 287 11.81 32.50 21.22
N LEU A 288 11.37 31.36 20.66
CA LEU A 288 10.14 31.31 19.88
C LEU A 288 8.91 31.72 20.70
N HIS A 289 8.73 31.16 21.90
CA HIS A 289 7.61 31.54 22.79
C HIS A 289 7.66 33.02 23.12
N PHE A 290 8.84 33.56 23.45
CA PHE A 290 9.02 34.98 23.72
C PHE A 290 8.65 35.87 22.52
N VAL A 291 9.07 35.48 21.31
CA VAL A 291 8.69 36.19 20.07
C VAL A 291 7.18 36.13 19.84
N CYS A 292 6.54 34.97 19.99
CA CYS A 292 5.10 34.83 19.84
C CYS A 292 4.33 35.76 20.79
N THR A 293 4.62 35.71 22.10
CA THR A 293 3.97 36.58 23.09
C THR A 293 4.21 38.06 22.78
N MET A 294 5.42 38.44 22.37
CA MET A 294 5.72 39.81 22.00
C MET A 294 4.92 40.27 20.78
N ILE A 295 4.80 39.43 19.74
CA ILE A 295 4.01 39.74 18.54
C ILE A 295 2.54 39.90 18.89
N GLU A 296 1.98 39.00 19.70
CA GLU A 296 0.58 39.08 20.16
C GLU A 296 0.30 40.35 20.96
N GLU A 297 1.21 40.75 21.87
CA GLU A 297 1.00 41.90 22.75
C GLU A 297 1.31 43.25 22.10
N LYS A 298 2.30 43.31 21.20
CA LYS A 298 2.88 44.57 20.70
C LYS A 298 2.71 44.79 19.21
N PHE A 299 2.39 43.76 18.43
CA PHE A 299 2.28 43.82 16.96
C PHE A 299 0.98 43.15 16.45
N PRO A 300 -0.20 43.68 16.82
CA PRO A 300 -1.49 43.06 16.49
C PRO A 300 -1.74 42.94 14.98
N SER A 301 -1.24 43.89 14.17
CA SER A 301 -1.34 43.84 12.71
C SER A 301 -0.65 42.61 12.11
N ILE A 302 0.55 42.25 12.62
CA ILE A 302 1.27 41.04 12.21
C ILE A 302 0.47 39.82 12.66
N ASN A 303 0.01 39.78 13.90
CA ASN A 303 -0.74 38.65 14.45
C ASN A 303 -2.01 38.32 13.65
N GLU A 304 -2.77 39.34 13.23
CA GLU A 304 -4.03 39.18 12.50
C GLU A 304 -3.84 38.70 11.05
N THR A 305 -2.81 39.21 10.37
CA THR A 305 -2.62 38.98 8.92
C THR A 305 -1.67 37.84 8.58
N LEU A 306 -0.70 37.53 9.44
CA LEU A 306 0.36 36.56 9.17
C LEU A 306 -0.17 35.17 8.83
N LEU A 307 -1.13 34.66 9.60
CA LEU A 307 -1.68 33.32 9.37
C LEU A 307 -2.47 33.24 8.06
N LYS A 308 -3.17 34.31 7.70
CA LYS A 308 -3.91 34.40 6.44
C LYS A 308 -2.97 34.45 5.24
N ASP A 309 -1.90 35.26 5.33
CA ASP A 309 -0.92 35.39 4.26
C ASP A 309 -0.18 34.06 3.98
N LEU A 310 -0.04 33.22 5.01
CA LEU A 310 0.64 31.91 4.93
C LEU A 310 -0.31 30.73 4.68
N GLU A 311 -1.62 30.95 4.59
CA GLU A 311 -2.63 29.88 4.50
C GLU A 311 -2.37 28.94 3.30
N LEU A 312 -1.99 29.51 2.16
CA LEU A 312 -1.74 28.77 0.92
C LEU A 312 -0.42 27.99 0.93
N CYS A 313 0.53 28.34 1.81
CA CYS A 313 1.82 27.66 1.88
C CYS A 313 1.67 26.18 2.27
N GLY A 314 0.65 25.84 3.06
CA GLY A 314 0.37 24.46 3.47
C GLY A 314 -0.07 23.58 2.30
N GLU A 315 -0.85 24.11 1.36
CA GLU A 315 -1.26 23.39 0.16
C GLU A 315 -0.14 23.31 -0.88
N ALA A 316 0.66 24.37 -1.02
CA ALA A 316 1.78 24.42 -1.97
C ALA A 316 2.94 23.47 -1.61
N CYS A 317 3.06 23.08 -0.34
CA CYS A 317 4.10 22.20 0.16
C CYS A 317 3.81 20.70 -0.08
N ARG A 318 2.55 20.33 -0.35
CA ARG A 318 2.10 18.95 -0.53
C ARG A 318 2.22 18.49 -1.98
#